data_AF-A0A976IMK6-F1
#
_entry.id   AF-A0A976IMK6-F1
#
_cell.length_a   1.000
_cell.length_b   1.000
_cell.length_c   1.000
_cell.angle_alpha   90.00
_cell.angle_beta   90.00
_cell.angle_gamma   90.00
#
_symmetry.space_group_name_H-M   'P 1'
#
loop_
_entity.id
_entity.type
_entity.pdbx_description
1 polymer ?
#
loop_
_entity_poly.entity_id
_entity_poly.type
_entity_poly.pdbx_seq_one_letter_code
_entity_poly.pdbx_strand_id
1 'polypeptide(L)'
;MLSLMGSSVWAFSLERYVEGVHYEKVAGAERKPDTVMEFFSFGCPHCNHLEPLVEKWLKTKPEAVQFTRVPAAWNPRFKVLAKL
;
A
#
# COMPACT_ATOMS: atom_id res chain seq x y z
N MET A 1 39.51 -36.70 11.29
CA MET A 1 38.73 -36.54 10.05
C MET A 1 37.30 -37.00 10.34
N LEU A 2 36.35 -36.07 10.44
CA LEU A 2 35.03 -36.14 9.80
C LEU A 2 34.15 -35.00 10.35
N SER A 3 33.95 -34.02 9.47
CA SER A 3 32.74 -33.23 9.29
C SER A 3 32.22 -32.36 10.45
N LEU A 4 32.81 -31.17 10.55
CA LEU A 4 32.04 -29.94 10.77
C LEU A 4 31.08 -29.76 9.58
N MET A 5 29.87 -30.33 9.65
CA MET A 5 28.76 -29.84 8.84
C MET A 5 28.32 -28.51 9.45
N GLY A 6 29.02 -27.44 9.07
CA GLY A 6 28.56 -26.09 9.33
C GLY A 6 27.22 -25.90 8.63
N SER A 7 26.16 -25.79 9.42
CA SER A 7 24.84 -25.38 8.95
C SER A 7 25.00 -24.01 8.29
N SER A 8 25.10 -24.00 6.97
CA SER A 8 24.85 -22.81 6.16
C SER A 8 23.38 -22.46 6.33
N VAL A 9 23.08 -21.72 7.40
CA VAL A 9 21.86 -20.93 7.50
C VAL A 9 21.99 -19.92 6.37
N TRP A 10 21.33 -20.22 5.25
CA TRP A 10 21.07 -19.23 4.23
C TRP A 10 20.15 -18.18 4.85
N ALA A 11 20.75 -17.20 5.52
CA ALA A 11 20.08 -15.97 5.91
C ALA A 11 19.90 -15.15 4.62
N PHE A 12 18.91 -15.53 3.80
CA PHE A 12 18.31 -14.54 2.89
C PHE A 12 17.62 -13.51 3.77
N SER A 13 18.32 -12.38 3.95
CA SER A 13 17.82 -11.23 4.71
C SER A 13 16.40 -10.86 4.27
N LEU A 14 15.60 -10.51 5.27
CA LEU A 14 14.15 -10.40 5.29
C LEU A 14 13.63 -9.05 4.79
N GLU A 15 14.26 -8.39 3.82
CA GLU A 15 13.63 -7.24 3.15
C GLU A 15 12.67 -7.75 2.06
N ARG A 16 11.43 -8.07 2.44
CA ARG A 16 10.38 -8.42 1.46
C ARG A 16 10.03 -7.26 0.53
N TYR A 17 10.33 -6.02 0.94
CA TYR A 17 10.03 -4.80 0.18
C TYR A 17 11.23 -3.85 0.20
N VAL A 18 11.62 -3.38 -0.97
CA VAL A 18 12.79 -2.52 -1.22
C VAL A 18 12.35 -1.12 -1.64
N GLU A 19 12.88 -0.09 -0.97
CA GLU A 19 12.66 1.33 -1.30
C GLU A 19 13.18 1.65 -2.71
N GLY A 20 12.43 2.43 -3.48
CA GLY A 20 12.72 2.74 -4.88
C GLY A 20 12.32 1.65 -5.89
N VAL A 21 11.89 0.47 -5.41
CA VAL A 21 11.33 -0.60 -6.25
C VAL A 21 9.86 -0.83 -5.94
N HIS A 22 9.54 -1.06 -4.66
CA HIS A 22 8.20 -1.43 -4.23
C HIS A 22 7.43 -0.26 -3.60
N TYR A 23 8.15 0.69 -3.01
CA TYR A 23 7.58 1.87 -2.38
C TYR A 23 8.57 3.03 -2.42
N GLU A 24 8.03 4.23 -2.22
CA GLU A 24 8.81 5.46 -2.07
C GLU A 24 8.39 6.15 -0.78
N LYS A 25 9.34 6.77 -0.09
CA LYS A 25 9.05 7.63 1.06
C LYS A 25 8.55 8.98 0.57
N VAL A 26 7.34 9.35 0.98
CA VAL A 26 6.79 10.67 0.67
C VAL A 26 7.48 11.73 1.55
N ALA A 27 8.27 12.59 0.93
CA ALA A 27 8.98 13.67 1.63
C ALA A 27 7.99 14.62 2.33
N GLY A 28 8.23 14.88 3.62
CA GLY A 28 7.38 15.78 4.42
C GLY A 28 6.04 15.18 4.85
N ALA A 29 5.74 13.92 4.53
CA ALA A 29 4.55 13.26 5.04
C ALA A 29 4.69 12.98 6.54
N GLU A 30 3.64 13.29 7.29
CA GLU A 30 3.50 12.89 8.68
C GLU A 30 3.38 11.36 8.77
N ARG A 31 4.14 10.73 9.68
CA ARG A 31 4.02 9.30 9.92
C ARG A 31 2.70 9.00 10.63
N LYS A 32 1.81 8.27 9.95
CA LYS A 32 0.57 7.73 10.51
C LYS A 32 0.66 6.20 10.57
N PRO A 33 0.99 5.61 11.75
CA PRO A 33 1.09 4.17 11.91
C PRO A 33 -0.20 3.47 11.48
N ASP A 34 -0.06 2.27 10.92
CA ASP A 34 -1.16 1.37 10.54
C ASP A 34 -2.26 2.03 9.70
N THR A 35 -1.92 3.09 8.95
CA THR A 35 -2.88 3.83 8.12
C THR A 35 -2.59 3.58 6.64
N VAL A 36 -3.62 3.19 5.90
CA VAL A 36 -3.58 3.04 4.43
C VAL A 36 -4.56 4.05 3.83
N MET A 37 -4.04 4.91 2.97
CA MET A 37 -4.83 5.93 2.27
C MET A 37 -4.87 5.59 0.79
N GLU A 38 -6.07 5.40 0.24
CA GLU A 38 -6.28 5.24 -1.19
C GLU A 38 -6.68 6.59 -1.80
N PHE A 39 -5.86 7.13 -2.70
CA PHE A 39 -6.24 8.31 -3.47
C PHE A 39 -6.98 7.86 -4.74
N PHE A 40 -8.25 8.26 -4.89
CA PHE A 40 -9.12 7.74 -5.96
C PHE A 40 -9.99 8.82 -6.60
N SER A 41 -10.70 8.45 -7.66
CA SER A 41 -11.82 9.25 -8.18
C SER A 41 -12.86 8.37 -8.86
N PHE A 42 -14.14 8.71 -8.72
CA PHE A 42 -15.23 8.08 -9.48
C PHE A 42 -15.11 8.21 -11.01
N GLY A 43 -14.28 9.15 -11.50
CA GLY A 43 -13.99 9.31 -12.93
C GLY A 43 -12.77 8.52 -13.42
N CYS A 44 -12.13 7.70 -12.57
CA CYS A 44 -10.87 7.02 -12.86
C CYS A 44 -11.10 5.53 -13.19
N PRO A 45 -10.94 5.10 -14.47
CA PRO A 45 -11.17 3.70 -14.85
C PRO A 45 -10.18 2.72 -14.20
N HIS A 46 -8.93 3.14 -13.97
CA HIS A 46 -7.94 2.32 -13.26
C HIS A 46 -8.30 2.10 -11.79
N CYS A 47 -8.86 3.12 -11.15
CA CYS A 47 -9.35 3.04 -9.77
C CYS A 47 -10.52 2.04 -9.71
N ASN A 48 -11.48 2.16 -10.63
CA ASN A 48 -12.59 1.20 -10.73
C ASN A 48 -12.12 -0.24 -10.99
N HIS A 49 -11.04 -0.44 -11.76
CA HIS A 49 -10.46 -1.78 -11.94
C HIS A 49 -9.79 -2.33 -10.67
N LEU A 50 -9.24 -1.44 -9.83
CA LEU A 50 -8.57 -1.80 -8.58
C LEU A 50 -9.57 -2.12 -7.45
N GLU A 51 -10.74 -1.46 -7.43
CA GLU A 51 -11.72 -1.58 -6.34
C GLU A 51 -12.07 -3.03 -5.94
N PRO A 52 -12.33 -3.99 -6.86
CA PRO A 52 -12.63 -5.37 -6.46
C PRO A 52 -11.51 -6.03 -5.64
N LEU A 53 -10.24 -5.68 -5.91
CA LEU A 53 -9.10 -6.18 -5.16
C LEU A 53 -9.00 -5.51 -3.79
N VAL A 54 -9.27 -4.20 -3.72
CA VAL A 54 -9.33 -3.44 -2.46
C VAL A 54 -10.45 -3.99 -1.58
N GLU A 55 -11.66 -4.16 -2.11
CA GLU A 55 -12.79 -4.74 -1.36
C GLU A 55 -12.50 -6.13 -0.82
N LYS A 56 -11.80 -6.97 -1.60
CA LYS A 56 -11.37 -8.28 -1.14
C LYS A 56 -10.36 -8.16 0.01
N TRP A 57 -9.37 -7.27 -0.12
CA TRP A 57 -8.37 -7.04 0.91
C TRP A 57 -8.98 -6.42 2.18
N LEU A 58 -9.97 -5.54 2.08
CA LEU A 58 -10.65 -4.95 3.25
C LEU A 58 -11.30 -5.99 4.15
N LYS A 59 -11.69 -7.16 3.60
CA LYS A 59 -12.24 -8.29 4.36
C LYS A 59 -11.18 -9.08 5.12
N THR A 60 -9.91 -8.97 4.74
CA THR A 60 -8.81 -9.78 5.29
C THR A 60 -7.66 -8.94 5.87
N LYS A 61 -7.71 -7.61 5.76
CA LYS A 61 -6.69 -6.72 6.31
C LYS A 61 -6.58 -6.94 7.83
N PRO A 62 -5.40 -6.70 8.43
CA PRO A 62 -5.26 -6.71 9.88
C PRO A 62 -6.24 -5.72 10.53
N GLU A 63 -6.74 -6.06 11.71
CA GLU A 63 -7.75 -5.26 12.43
C GLU A 63 -7.24 -3.85 12.76
N ALA A 64 -5.97 -3.75 13.19
CA ALA A 64 -5.31 -2.48 13.53
C ALA A 64 -5.16 -1.51 12.35
N VAL A 65 -5.27 -1.99 11.09
CA VAL A 65 -5.09 -1.13 9.92
C VAL A 65 -6.30 -0.24 9.70
N GLN A 66 -6.11 1.08 9.77
CA GLN A 66 -7.11 2.07 9.40
C GLN A 66 -7.04 2.33 7.90
N PHE A 67 -8.15 2.13 7.20
CA PHE A 67 -8.25 2.39 5.77
C PHE A 67 -9.14 3.60 5.49
N THR A 68 -8.69 4.50 4.62
CA THR A 68 -9.46 5.66 4.20
C THR A 68 -9.32 5.90 2.70
N ARG A 69 -10.43 6.29 2.06
CA ARG A 69 -10.45 6.72 0.67
C ARG A 69 -10.42 8.23 0.61
N VAL A 70 -9.48 8.77 -0.14
CA VAL A 70 -9.25 10.20 -0.32
C VAL A 70 -9.59 10.57 -1.75
N PRO A 71 -10.72 11.25 -1.98
CA PRO A 71 -11.10 11.64 -3.33
C PRO A 71 -10.14 12.72 -3.86
N ALA A 72 -9.62 12.51 -5.06
CA ALA A 72 -8.78 13.47 -5.75
C ALA A 72 -9.57 14.75 -6.09
N ALA A 73 -8.96 15.91 -5.88
CA ALA A 73 -9.60 17.21 -6.08
C ALA A 73 -8.68 18.24 -6.79
N TRP A 74 -7.73 17.78 -7.61
CA TRP A 74 -6.69 18.62 -8.21
C TRP A 74 -7.16 19.52 -9.36
N ASN A 75 -8.38 19.35 -9.88
CA ASN A 75 -8.97 20.24 -10.88
C ASN A 75 -10.50 20.37 -10.72
N PRO A 76 -11.15 21.34 -11.38
CA PRO A 76 -12.59 21.57 -11.23
C PRO A 76 -13.48 20.34 -11.51
N ARG A 77 -13.11 19.52 -12.50
CA ARG A 77 -13.87 18.29 -12.82
C ARG A 77 -13.83 17.30 -11.66
N PHE A 78 -12.64 17.05 -11.13
CA PHE A 78 -12.46 16.14 -10.00
C PHE A 78 -13.04 16.69 -8.69
N LYS A 79 -13.05 18.01 -8.49
CA LYS A 79 -13.69 18.64 -7.33
C LYS A 79 -15.20 18.36 -7.23
N VAL A 80 -15.88 18.22 -8.37
CA VAL A 80 -17.30 17.83 -8.38
C VAL A 80 -17.44 16.37 -7.99
N LEU A 81 -16.62 15.49 -8.57
CA LEU A 81 -16.62 14.05 -8.27
C LEU A 81 -16.24 13.75 -6.82
N ALA A 82 -15.39 14.57 -6.20
CA ALA A 82 -14.98 14.42 -4.80
C ALA A 82 -16.08 14.71 -3.77
N LYS A 83 -17.24 15.23 -4.22
CA LYS A 83 -18.41 15.53 -3.38
C LYS A 83 -19.50 14.46 -3.45
N LEU A 84 -19.32 13.44 -4.29
CA LEU A 84 -20.20 12.28 -4.37
C LEU A 84 -19.87 11.31 -3.23
#